data_AF-A0A822CUX8-F1
#
_entry.id   AF-A0A822CUX8-F1
#
_cell.length_a   1.000
_cell.length_b   1.000
_cell.length_c   1.000
_cell.angle_alpha   90.00
_cell.angle_beta   90.00
_cell.angle_gamma   90.00
#
_symmetry.space_group_name_H-M   'P 1'
#
loop_
_entity.id
_entity.type
_entity.pdbx_description
1 polymer ?
#
loop_
_entity_poly.entity_id
_entity_poly.type
_entity_poly.pdbx_seq_one_letter_code
_entity_poly.pdbx_strand_id
1 'polypeptide(L)' 'KVKLVILVVDYDRIGTSEPIGKVVLGCRATGSELRHWSDMIASPRRPIAQWHALKEPGDEK' A
#
# COMPACT_ATOMS: atom_id res chain seq x y z
N LYS A 1 -9.23 -13.75 -1.86
CA LYS A 1 -8.89 -12.70 -0.88
C LYS A 1 -8.40 -11.47 -1.63
N VAL A 2 -8.81 -10.27 -1.23
CA VAL A 2 -8.45 -9.00 -1.89
C VAL A 2 -7.11 -8.49 -1.34
N LYS A 3 -6.29 -7.91 -2.22
CA LYS A 3 -5.09 -7.14 -1.89
C LYS A 3 -5.16 -5.79 -2.61
N LEU A 4 -4.75 -4.72 -1.94
CA LEU A 4 -4.60 -3.38 -2.52
C LEU A 4 -3.11 -3.05 -2.57
N VAL A 5 -2.60 -2.81 -3.78
CA VAL A 5 -1.21 -2.42 -4.01
C VAL A 5 -1.19 -0.92 -4.34
N ILE A 6 -0.49 -0.15 -3.51
CA ILE A 6 -0.30 1.28 -3.70
C ILE A 6 1.15 1.47 -4.14
N LEU A 7 1.36 2.07 -5.31
CA LEU A 7 2.68 2.33 -5.88
C LEU A 7 2.87 3.84 -5.98
N VAL A 8 3.99 4.33 -5.45
CA VAL A 8 4.46 5.70 -5.68
C VAL A 8 5.46 5.65 -6.82
N VAL A 9 5.23 6.46 -7.84
CA VAL A 9 6.00 6.49 -9.08
C VAL A 9 6.49 7.91 -9.29
N ASP A 10 7.76 8.05 -9.66
CA ASP A 10 8.31 9.31 -10.16
C ASP A 10 7.93 9.47 -11.64
N TYR A 11 7.17 10.52 -11.95
CA TYR A 11 6.58 10.69 -13.27
C TYR A 11 7.51 11.45 -14.19
N ASP A 12 7.98 10.76 -15.23
CA ASP A 12 8.67 11.38 -16.35
C ASP A 12 7.73 11.68 -17.52
N ARG A 13 7.82 12.91 -18.05
CA ARG A 13 7.06 13.34 -19.23
C ARG A 13 7.56 12.68 -20.52
N ILE A 14 8.85 12.38 -20.59
CA ILE A 14 9.52 11.72 -21.72
C ILE A 14 10.37 10.59 -21.15
N GLY A 15 10.13 9.36 -21.56
CA GLY A 15 10.78 8.17 -21.01
C GLY A 15 9.83 7.29 -20.22
N THR A 16 10.38 6.43 -19.37
CA THR A 16 9.63 5.48 -18.53
C THR A 16 9.61 5.99 -17.10
N SER A 17 8.42 6.16 -16.52
CA SER A 17 8.27 6.55 -15.12
C SER A 17 8.80 5.46 -14.18
N GLU A 18 9.62 5.82 -13.20
CA GLU A 18 10.29 4.88 -12.31
C GLU A 18 9.54 4.71 -10.97
N PRO A 19 9.36 3.47 -10.47
CA PRO A 19 8.72 3.24 -9.19
C PRO A 19 9.65 3.65 -8.03
N ILE A 20 9.19 4.56 -7.17
CA ILE A 20 9.91 4.95 -5.95
C ILE A 20 9.75 3.86 -4.88
N GLY A 21 8.54 3.34 -4.70
CA GLY A 21 8.26 2.32 -3.69
C GLY A 21 6.79 1.95 -3.59
N LYS A 22 6.48 0.90 -2.84
CA LYS A 22 5.14 0.31 -2.75
C LYS A 22 4.69 0.00 -1.32
N VAL A 23 3.38 -0.12 -1.15
CA VAL A 23 2.72 -0.63 0.05
C VAL A 23 1.65 -1.64 -0.37
N VAL A 24 1.56 -2.76 0.33
CA VAL A 24 0.56 -3.81 0.07
C VAL A 24 -0.35 -3.96 1.29
N LEU A 25 -1.63 -3.62 1.14
CA LEU A 25 -2.66 -3.77 2.15
C LEU A 25 -3.53 -5.01 1.84
N GLY A 26 -3.99 -5.71 2.87
CA GLY A 26 -4.91 -6.83 2.70
C GLY A 26 -4.87 -7.82 3.85
N CYS A 27 -5.78 -8.81 3.84
CA CYS A 27 -5.88 -9.86 4.86
C CYS A 27 -4.68 -10.84 4.93
N ARG A 28 -3.65 -10.63 4.10
CA ARG A 28 -2.40 -11.40 4.10
C ARG A 28 -1.16 -10.51 4.30
N ALA A 29 -1.35 -9.21 4.47
CA ALA A 29 -0.25 -8.32 4.83
C ALA A 29 0.24 -8.66 6.26
N THR A 30 1.33 -8.04 6.65
CA THR A 30 1.89 -8.15 8.01
C THR A 30 2.10 -6.75 8.58
N GLY A 31 2.32 -6.65 9.90
CA GLY A 31 2.65 -5.37 10.55
C GLY A 31 1.56 -4.30 10.42
N SER A 32 1.98 -3.06 10.16
CA SER A 32 1.13 -1.87 10.08
C SER A 32 0.06 -1.94 9.00
N GLU A 33 0.33 -2.65 7.91
CA GLU A 33 -0.52 -2.80 6.74
C GLU A 33 -1.71 -3.70 7.04
N LEU A 34 -1.47 -4.80 7.76
CA LEU A 34 -2.54 -5.69 8.23
C LEU A 34 -3.42 -4.97 9.26
N ARG A 35 -2.80 -4.23 10.18
CA ARG A 35 -3.55 -3.46 11.18
C ARG A 35 -4.47 -2.43 10.52
N HIS A 36 -3.93 -1.62 9.60
CA HIS A 36 -4.73 -0.63 8.87
C HIS A 36 -5.88 -1.28 8.10
N TRP A 37 -5.62 -2.40 7.40
CA TRP A 37 -6.67 -3.14 6.71
C TRP A 37 -7.75 -3.67 7.66
N SER A 38 -7.34 -4.20 8.82
CA SER A 38 -8.27 -4.72 9.82
C SER A 38 -9.15 -3.62 10.42
N ASP A 39 -8.57 -2.46 10.74
CA ASP A 39 -9.28 -1.30 11.28
C ASP A 39 -10.32 -0.77 10.27
N MET A 40 -9.98 -0.75 8.97
CA MET A 40 -10.89 -0.37 7.89
C MET A 40 -12.09 -1.33 7.79
N ILE A 41 -11.86 -2.65 7.85
CA ILE A 41 -12.94 -3.65 7.80
C ILE A 41 -13.82 -3.59 9.05
N ALA A 42 -13.23 -3.32 10.21
CA ALA A 42 -13.96 -3.18 11.48
C ALA A 42 -14.79 -1.90 11.57
N SER A 43 -14.50 -0.88 10.74
CA SER A 43 -15.10 0.46 10.81
C SER A 43 -15.85 0.84 9.52
N PRO A 44 -16.93 0.15 9.16
CA PRO A 44 -17.65 0.42 7.91
C PRO A 44 -18.14 1.87 7.84
N ARG A 45 -17.96 2.50 6.67
CA ARG A 45 -18.32 3.91 6.38
C ARG A 45 -17.56 4.96 7.21
N ARG A 46 -16.53 4.57 7.95
CA ARG A 46 -15.62 5.52 8.61
C ARG A 46 -14.27 5.48 7.90
N PRO A 47 -13.72 6.63 7.48
CA PRO A 47 -12.37 6.67 6.92
C PRO A 47 -11.35 6.36 8.01
N ILE A 48 -10.37 5.52 7.69
CA ILE A 48 -9.19 5.25 8.52
C ILE A 48 -7.99 5.83 7.77
N ALA A 49 -7.19 6.66 8.45
CA ALA A 49 -6.00 7.28 7.91
C ALA A 49 -4.77 6.78 8.67
N GLN A 50 -3.73 6.36 7.94
CA GLN A 50 -2.48 5.91 8.52
C GLN A 50 -1.31 6.14 7.55
N TRP A 51 -0.18 6.58 8.07
CA TRP A 51 1.09 6.61 7.33
C TRP A 51 1.69 5.21 7.19
N HIS A 52 2.36 4.96 6.07
CA HIS A 52 3.10 3.72 5.80
C HIS A 52 4.47 4.08 5.21
N ALA A 53 5.51 3.37 5.64
CA ALA A 53 6.82 3.46 4.99
C ALA A 53 6.77 2.68 3.67
N LEU A 54 7.25 3.29 2.59
CA LEU A 54 7.36 2.61 1.30
C LEU A 54 8.41 1.50 1.37
N LYS A 55 8.10 0.35 0.77
CA LYS A 55 9.02 -0.77 0.56
C LYS A 55 9.54 -0.75 -0.86
N GLU A 56 10.65 -1.45 -1.09
CA GLU A 56 11.23 -1.56 -2.43
C GLU A 56 10.19 -2.12 -3.42
N PRO A 57 10.10 -1.59 -4.66
CA PRO A 57 9.11 -2.03 -5.64
C PRO A 57 9.17 -3.54 -5.94
N GLY A 58 10.35 -4.16 -5.77
CA GLY A 58 10.57 -5.60 -5.98
C GLY A 58 10.15 -6.52 -4.82
N ASP A 59 9.90 -6.00 -3.62
CA ASP A 59 9.68 -6.84 -2.43
C ASP A 59 8.28 -7.48 -2.43
N GLU A 60 8.16 -8.77 -2.74
CA GLU A 60 6.87 -9.49 -2.75
C GLU A 60 6.44 -10.06 -1.39
N LYS A 61 7.04 -9.60 -0.28
CA LYS A 61 6.67 -10.06 1.07
C LYS A 61 5.22 -9.75 1.45
#